data_AF-A0A1G7KJS6-F1
#
_entry.id   AF-A0A1G7KJS6-F1
#
_cell.length_a   1.000
_cell.length_b   1.000
_cell.length_c   1.000
_cell.angle_alpha   90.00
_cell.angle_beta   90.00
_cell.angle_gamma   90.00
#
_symmetry.space_group_name_H-M   'P 1'
#
loop_
_entity.id
_entity.type
_entity.pdbx_description
1 polymer ?
#
loop_
_entity_poly.entity_id
_entity_poly.type
_entity_poly.pdbx_seq_one_letter_code
_entity_poly.pdbx_strand_id
1 'polypeptide(L)'
;MAAHSKVFSYEVDGLSYTVTIYEKDGEFLADIDVLEGSMDVNAVYFGDDDQSGKSASLDGPLNMNGARLGGDKVQWDDAIELSQPGLGPDADEKETYLSAGDTLTMSLDISSLDKIDVFGVRATSTTTEAGSIKGVSDNPEEPEEPEEPEEPKDPDEPTYDKVFFNAMPSGDENTAVDAYILAEEQEDSDWFMPSLPEGTEPTFENFLDYYLSLDDLNGDVTELESIVFFDIDEEGGITELFRLDAPEDGFADVDAVMQAYDDALDETETSEDEAASLVSALTLGEAMEMGAEAYLLAEADAAEDDAGEDIFDMA
;
A
#
# COMPACT_ATOMS: atom_id res chain seq x y z
N MET A 1 7.25 -23.15 -1.18
CA MET A 1 7.81 -22.26 -2.21
C MET A 1 9.10 -21.70 -1.64
N ALA A 2 10.15 -21.54 -2.44
CA ALA A 2 11.36 -20.87 -1.98
C ALA A 2 10.99 -19.43 -1.59
N ALA A 3 11.53 -18.91 -0.49
CA ALA A 3 11.11 -17.63 0.08
C ALA A 3 11.54 -16.41 -0.75
N HIS A 4 12.29 -16.61 -1.85
CA HIS A 4 12.72 -15.55 -2.76
C HIS A 4 13.03 -16.16 -4.14
N SER A 5 12.28 -15.78 -5.18
CA SER A 5 12.51 -16.24 -6.56
C SER A 5 12.03 -15.22 -7.59
N LYS A 6 12.77 -15.03 -8.68
CA LYS A 6 12.41 -14.17 -9.82
C LYS A 6 11.99 -15.01 -11.02
N VAL A 7 10.98 -14.58 -11.78
CA VAL A 7 10.43 -15.34 -12.92
C VAL A 7 10.38 -14.47 -14.17
N PHE A 8 11.10 -14.88 -15.20
CA PHE A 8 11.18 -14.19 -16.47
C PHE A 8 10.40 -14.98 -17.52
N SER A 9 9.53 -14.31 -18.29
CA SER A 9 8.63 -14.97 -19.24
C SER A 9 8.93 -14.57 -20.67
N TYR A 10 8.95 -15.55 -21.57
CA TYR A 10 9.31 -15.34 -22.97
C TYR A 10 8.26 -15.97 -23.88
N GLU A 11 7.69 -15.15 -24.76
CA GLU A 11 6.72 -15.59 -25.76
C GLU A 11 7.12 -15.08 -27.15
N VAL A 12 7.26 -16.01 -28.08
CA VAL A 12 7.46 -15.74 -29.51
C VAL A 12 6.71 -16.79 -30.30
N ASP A 13 6.25 -16.46 -31.52
CA ASP A 13 5.48 -17.38 -32.34
C ASP A 13 6.19 -18.75 -32.50
N GLY A 14 5.55 -19.81 -31.99
CA GLY A 14 6.02 -21.18 -32.00
C GLY A 14 7.01 -21.56 -30.89
N LEU A 15 7.28 -20.70 -29.90
CA LEU A 15 8.12 -21.02 -28.73
C LEU A 15 7.72 -20.16 -27.52
N SER A 16 7.37 -20.80 -26.41
CA SER A 16 7.16 -20.12 -25.11
C SER A 16 7.90 -20.84 -24.00
N TYR A 17 8.57 -20.09 -23.13
CA TYR A 17 9.35 -20.64 -22.03
C TYR A 17 9.47 -19.64 -20.87
N THR A 18 9.79 -20.14 -19.68
CA THR A 18 10.03 -19.34 -18.49
C THR A 18 11.42 -19.61 -17.93
N VAL A 19 12.00 -18.61 -17.28
CA VAL A 19 13.23 -18.76 -16.49
C VAL A 19 12.91 -18.40 -15.05
N THR A 20 13.06 -19.36 -14.13
CA THR A 20 12.86 -19.15 -12.69
C THR A 20 14.20 -19.17 -11.99
N ILE A 21 14.57 -18.07 -11.33
CA ILE A 21 15.80 -17.97 -10.55
C ILE A 21 15.44 -18.01 -9.07
N TYR A 22 16.10 -18.87 -8.30
CA TYR A 22 15.80 -19.06 -6.89
C TYR A 22 17.06 -19.42 -6.09
N GLU A 23 17.01 -19.12 -4.80
CA GLU A 23 18.04 -19.57 -3.86
C GLU A 23 17.64 -20.93 -3.25
N LYS A 24 18.60 -21.86 -3.22
CA LYS A 24 18.44 -23.16 -2.55
C LYS A 24 19.75 -23.58 -1.90
N ASP A 25 19.70 -23.86 -0.60
CA ASP A 25 20.87 -24.31 0.17
C ASP A 25 22.08 -23.35 0.09
N GLY A 26 21.83 -22.04 -0.14
CA GLY A 26 22.87 -21.01 -0.30
C GLY A 26 23.47 -20.92 -1.71
N GLU A 27 22.92 -21.66 -2.68
CA GLU A 27 23.28 -21.60 -4.10
C GLU A 27 22.14 -20.98 -4.91
N PHE A 28 22.49 -20.13 -5.87
CA PHE A 28 21.52 -19.58 -6.81
C PHE A 28 21.40 -20.48 -8.03
N LEU A 29 20.18 -20.88 -8.34
CA LEU A 29 19.85 -21.77 -9.45
C LEU A 29 18.88 -21.08 -10.39
N ALA A 30 18.97 -21.37 -11.68
CA ALA A 30 18.03 -20.98 -12.71
C ALA A 30 17.47 -22.22 -13.40
N ASP A 31 16.14 -22.34 -13.40
CA ASP A 31 15.39 -23.34 -14.14
C ASP A 31 14.80 -22.70 -15.40
N ILE A 32 15.09 -23.28 -16.56
CA ILE A 32 14.52 -22.88 -17.86
C ILE A 32 13.50 -23.93 -18.25
N ASP A 33 12.21 -23.59 -18.18
CA ASP A 33 11.09 -24.47 -18.48
C ASP A 33 10.50 -24.14 -19.85
N VAL A 34 10.48 -25.10 -20.77
CA VAL A 34 9.86 -24.90 -22.08
C VAL A 34 8.38 -25.29 -22.00
N LEU A 35 7.50 -24.33 -22.28
CA LEU A 35 6.05 -24.53 -22.24
C LEU A 35 5.47 -24.95 -23.60
N GLU A 36 6.00 -24.37 -24.67
CA GLU A 36 5.60 -24.68 -26.06
C GLU A 36 6.84 -24.64 -26.95
N GLY A 37 6.91 -25.55 -27.93
CA GLY A 37 7.98 -25.58 -28.91
C GLY A 37 9.21 -26.39 -28.48
N SER A 38 10.35 -26.09 -29.11
CA SER A 38 11.66 -26.61 -28.70
C SER A 38 12.77 -25.60 -28.97
N MET A 39 13.86 -25.70 -28.22
CA MET A 39 15.01 -24.81 -28.31
C MET A 39 16.29 -25.47 -27.80
N ASP A 40 17.42 -25.16 -28.43
CA ASP A 40 18.76 -25.48 -27.95
C ASP A 40 19.35 -24.27 -27.24
N VAL A 41 19.32 -24.28 -25.90
CA VAL A 41 19.79 -23.19 -25.04
C VAL A 41 21.32 -23.15 -25.03
N ASN A 42 21.90 -22.17 -25.72
CA ASN A 42 23.34 -22.13 -25.93
C ASN A 42 24.06 -21.21 -24.93
N ALA A 43 23.41 -20.13 -24.53
CA ALA A 43 23.95 -19.22 -23.52
C ALA A 43 22.84 -18.46 -22.79
N VAL A 44 23.15 -18.05 -21.56
CA VAL A 44 22.32 -17.13 -20.77
C VAL A 44 23.12 -15.89 -20.41
N TYR A 45 22.41 -14.79 -20.22
CA TYR A 45 22.93 -13.49 -19.83
C TYR A 45 22.05 -12.93 -18.73
N PHE A 46 22.64 -12.18 -17.81
CA PHE A 46 21.89 -11.53 -16.75
C PHE A 46 22.60 -10.23 -16.34
N GLY A 47 21.82 -9.30 -15.81
CA GLY A 47 22.32 -8.07 -15.23
C GLY A 47 21.25 -7.30 -14.47
N ASP A 48 21.71 -6.28 -13.78
CA ASP A 48 20.85 -5.23 -13.22
C ASP A 48 20.40 -4.25 -14.32
N ASP A 49 19.45 -3.37 -14.00
CA ASP A 49 19.02 -2.30 -14.92
C ASP A 49 20.01 -1.10 -14.95
N ASP A 50 21.14 -1.20 -14.24
CA ASP A 50 22.15 -0.15 -14.22
C ASP A 50 23.09 -0.24 -15.44
N GLN A 51 23.10 0.81 -16.25
CA GLN A 51 23.93 0.89 -17.46
C GLN A 51 25.39 1.29 -17.17
N SER A 52 25.93 1.01 -15.97
CA SER A 52 27.30 1.37 -15.62
C SER A 52 28.30 0.25 -15.90
N GLY A 53 29.49 0.60 -16.39
CA GLY A 53 30.56 -0.38 -16.62
C GLY A 53 30.60 -0.98 -18.03
N LYS A 54 31.09 -2.21 -18.15
CA LYS A 54 31.28 -2.91 -19.43
C LYS A 54 30.29 -4.05 -19.52
N SER A 55 29.47 -4.03 -20.58
CA SER A 55 28.59 -5.16 -20.88
C SER A 55 29.40 -6.44 -21.12
N ALA A 56 29.01 -7.52 -20.45
CA ALA A 56 29.41 -8.88 -20.78
C ALA A 56 28.98 -9.22 -22.22
N SER A 57 29.84 -9.96 -22.91
CA SER A 57 29.57 -10.43 -24.27
C SER A 57 30.35 -11.72 -24.51
N LEU A 58 29.65 -12.77 -24.92
CA LEU A 58 30.28 -13.96 -25.49
C LEU A 58 30.62 -13.72 -26.97
N ASP A 59 31.58 -14.50 -27.46
CA ASP A 59 32.07 -14.40 -28.83
C ASP A 59 31.13 -15.05 -29.86
N GLY A 60 31.27 -14.60 -31.12
CA GLY A 60 30.68 -15.28 -32.27
C GLY A 60 29.15 -15.40 -32.21
N PRO A 61 28.54 -16.55 -32.53
CA PRO A 61 27.09 -16.71 -32.63
C PRO A 61 26.32 -16.62 -31.30
N LEU A 62 27.04 -16.63 -30.17
CA LEU A 62 26.47 -16.57 -28.83
C LEU A 62 26.26 -15.14 -28.32
N ASN A 63 26.77 -14.13 -29.03
CA ASN A 63 26.64 -12.75 -28.61
C ASN A 63 25.16 -12.30 -28.53
N MET A 64 24.86 -11.49 -27.52
CA MET A 64 23.58 -10.78 -27.37
C MET A 64 23.65 -9.33 -27.88
N ASN A 65 24.64 -8.99 -28.71
CA ASN A 65 24.75 -7.62 -29.25
C ASN A 65 23.47 -7.22 -30.00
N GLY A 66 22.97 -6.03 -29.69
CA GLY A 66 21.74 -5.48 -30.26
C GLY A 66 20.45 -5.95 -29.59
N ALA A 67 20.54 -6.74 -28.51
CA ALA A 67 19.41 -7.02 -27.62
C ALA A 67 18.79 -5.72 -27.09
N ARG A 68 17.46 -5.67 -27.06
CA ARG A 68 16.70 -4.51 -26.60
C ARG A 68 15.52 -4.94 -25.75
N LEU A 69 15.21 -4.12 -24.75
CA LEU A 69 14.05 -4.21 -23.88
C LEU A 69 13.40 -2.81 -23.86
N GLY A 70 12.09 -2.70 -24.01
CA GLY A 70 11.40 -1.39 -24.06
C GLY A 70 11.80 -0.45 -25.22
N GLY A 71 12.73 -0.85 -26.10
CA GLY A 71 13.32 0.00 -27.15
C GLY A 71 14.76 0.43 -26.83
N ASP A 72 15.17 0.29 -25.58
CA ASP A 72 16.51 0.60 -25.06
C ASP A 72 17.47 -0.57 -25.21
N LYS A 73 18.77 -0.27 -25.18
CA LYS A 73 19.80 -1.30 -25.26
C LYS A 73 19.99 -1.92 -23.89
N VAL A 74 20.00 -3.25 -23.85
CA VAL A 74 20.32 -3.98 -22.64
C VAL A 74 21.83 -3.99 -22.43
N GLN A 75 22.25 -3.73 -21.21
CA GLN A 75 23.60 -3.98 -20.73
C GLN A 75 23.58 -5.27 -19.89
N TRP A 76 24.60 -6.11 -20.07
CA TRP A 76 24.72 -7.38 -19.36
C TRP A 76 25.86 -7.33 -18.35
N ASP A 77 25.67 -7.85 -17.16
CA ASP A 77 26.76 -7.94 -16.17
C ASP A 77 27.57 -9.20 -16.34
N ASP A 78 26.89 -10.33 -16.61
CA ASP A 78 27.54 -11.61 -16.83
C ASP A 78 26.85 -12.43 -17.92
N ALA A 79 27.56 -13.45 -18.40
CA ALA A 79 27.11 -14.37 -19.43
C ALA A 79 27.72 -15.76 -19.23
N ILE A 80 26.89 -16.79 -19.33
CA ILE A 80 27.29 -18.19 -19.21
C ILE A 80 27.10 -18.88 -20.57
N GLU A 81 28.19 -19.44 -21.10
CA GLU A 81 28.12 -20.37 -22.24
C GLU A 81 27.73 -21.76 -21.74
N LEU A 82 26.66 -22.32 -22.28
CA LEU A 82 26.15 -23.65 -21.94
C LEU A 82 26.51 -24.69 -23.00
N SER A 83 26.39 -24.31 -24.28
CA SER A 83 26.70 -25.20 -25.39
C SER A 83 27.01 -24.45 -26.68
N GLN A 84 27.71 -25.13 -27.59
CA GLN A 84 27.93 -24.62 -28.94
C GLN A 84 26.60 -24.64 -29.73
N PRO A 85 26.37 -23.66 -30.62
CA PRO A 85 25.13 -23.58 -31.39
C PRO A 85 24.91 -24.78 -32.31
N GLY A 86 23.64 -25.19 -32.41
CA GLY A 86 23.21 -26.27 -33.28
C GLY A 86 23.24 -27.64 -32.59
N LEU A 87 22.40 -28.53 -33.09
CA LEU A 87 22.17 -29.84 -32.48
C LEU A 87 23.28 -30.86 -32.76
N GLY A 88 23.95 -30.76 -33.90
CA GLY A 88 24.87 -31.79 -34.35
C GLY A 88 24.16 -33.12 -34.67
N PRO A 89 24.91 -34.23 -34.82
CA PRO A 89 24.36 -35.54 -35.18
C PRO A 89 23.62 -36.24 -34.03
N ASP A 90 23.94 -35.89 -32.78
CA ASP A 90 23.40 -36.52 -31.55
C ASP A 90 22.43 -35.55 -30.84
N ALA A 91 21.55 -34.94 -31.63
CA ALA A 91 20.62 -33.90 -31.21
C ALA A 91 19.81 -34.25 -29.96
N ASP A 92 19.29 -35.47 -29.92
CA ASP A 92 18.40 -35.97 -28.86
C ASP A 92 19.14 -36.25 -27.54
N GLU A 93 20.47 -36.26 -27.54
CA GLU A 93 21.30 -36.49 -26.35
C GLU A 93 21.86 -35.18 -25.77
N LYS A 94 21.60 -34.05 -26.43
CA LYS A 94 22.13 -32.76 -26.02
C LYS A 94 21.33 -32.21 -24.85
N GLU A 95 21.96 -32.08 -23.69
CA GLU A 95 21.33 -31.61 -22.43
C GLU A 95 20.73 -30.20 -22.54
N THR A 96 21.22 -29.39 -23.47
CA THR A 96 20.73 -28.02 -23.71
C THR A 96 19.59 -27.95 -24.72
N TYR A 97 19.26 -29.06 -25.39
CA TYR A 97 18.10 -29.13 -26.28
C TYR A 97 16.86 -29.55 -25.49
N LEU A 98 15.93 -28.61 -25.37
CA LEU A 98 14.71 -28.73 -24.59
C LEU A 98 13.49 -28.72 -25.51
N SER A 99 12.54 -29.59 -25.23
CA SER A 99 11.21 -29.61 -25.84
C SER A 99 10.15 -29.22 -24.81
N ALA A 100 8.93 -28.94 -25.27
CA ALA A 100 7.81 -28.64 -24.38
C ALA A 100 7.65 -29.68 -23.24
N GLY A 101 7.71 -29.20 -22.00
CA GLY A 101 7.69 -29.98 -20.77
C GLY A 101 9.07 -30.31 -20.18
N ASP A 102 10.16 -29.98 -20.88
CA ASP A 102 11.52 -30.15 -20.37
C ASP A 102 11.99 -28.93 -19.57
N THR A 103 12.88 -29.19 -18.60
CA THR A 103 13.49 -28.18 -17.74
C THR A 103 15.02 -28.32 -17.79
N LEU A 104 15.74 -27.20 -17.94
CA LEU A 104 17.17 -27.13 -17.74
C LEU A 104 17.50 -26.35 -16.46
N THR A 105 18.13 -27.01 -15.50
CA THR A 105 18.64 -26.37 -14.28
C THR A 105 20.12 -26.02 -14.43
N MET A 106 20.49 -24.80 -14.07
CA MET A 106 21.88 -24.34 -14.01
C MET A 106 22.18 -23.51 -12.77
N SER A 107 23.44 -23.52 -12.34
CA SER A 107 23.91 -22.66 -11.25
C SER A 107 24.32 -21.29 -11.77
N LEU A 108 23.96 -20.24 -11.03
CA LEU A 108 24.38 -18.87 -11.30
C LEU A 108 25.41 -18.43 -10.26
N ASP A 109 26.51 -17.83 -10.72
CA ASP A 109 27.53 -17.21 -9.86
C ASP A 109 27.11 -15.78 -9.52
N ILE A 110 26.11 -15.65 -8.66
CA ILE A 110 25.61 -14.36 -8.17
C ILE A 110 25.62 -14.32 -6.64
N SER A 111 25.53 -13.11 -6.09
CA SER A 111 25.54 -12.85 -4.64
C SER A 111 24.17 -12.49 -4.06
N SER A 112 23.23 -12.06 -4.89
CA SER A 112 21.81 -11.83 -4.55
C SER A 112 20.95 -11.90 -5.80
N LEU A 113 19.68 -12.27 -5.66
CA LEU A 113 18.66 -12.17 -6.71
C LEU A 113 18.36 -10.71 -7.10
N ASP A 114 18.61 -9.76 -6.20
CA ASP A 114 18.42 -8.31 -6.45
C ASP A 114 19.37 -7.76 -7.53
N LYS A 115 20.39 -8.54 -7.92
CA LYS A 115 21.33 -8.16 -8.99
C LYS A 115 20.89 -8.61 -10.38
N ILE A 116 19.70 -9.19 -10.49
CA ILE A 116 19.16 -9.67 -11.76
C ILE A 116 17.80 -9.03 -11.95
N ASP A 117 17.76 -7.99 -12.76
CA ASP A 117 16.51 -7.34 -13.17
C ASP A 117 16.19 -7.66 -14.63
N VAL A 118 17.21 -8.00 -15.42
CA VAL A 118 17.07 -8.42 -16.81
C VAL A 118 17.74 -9.76 -17.03
N PHE A 119 17.03 -10.68 -17.69
CA PHE A 119 17.56 -11.97 -18.09
C PHE A 119 17.48 -12.15 -19.61
N GLY A 120 18.52 -12.75 -20.16
CA GLY A 120 18.70 -12.97 -21.59
C GLY A 120 18.94 -14.43 -21.90
N VAL A 121 18.27 -14.94 -22.93
CA VAL A 121 18.45 -16.32 -23.40
C VAL A 121 18.83 -16.31 -24.87
N ARG A 122 19.99 -16.92 -25.17
CA ARG A 122 20.45 -17.17 -26.54
C ARG A 122 20.23 -18.64 -26.87
N ALA A 123 19.32 -18.91 -27.80
CA ALA A 123 19.03 -20.26 -28.24
C ALA A 123 19.01 -20.42 -29.77
N THR A 124 19.40 -21.60 -30.24
CA THR A 124 19.32 -21.99 -31.65
C THR A 124 18.45 -23.23 -31.83
N SER A 125 18.30 -23.68 -33.07
CA SER A 125 17.49 -24.86 -33.41
C SER A 125 16.07 -24.77 -32.85
N THR A 126 15.53 -23.55 -32.81
CA THR A 126 14.23 -23.29 -32.21
C THR A 126 13.10 -23.61 -33.17
N THR A 127 11.91 -23.86 -32.64
CA THR A 127 10.67 -24.04 -33.43
C THR A 127 10.13 -22.76 -34.08
N THR A 128 10.68 -21.60 -33.71
CA THR A 128 10.34 -20.30 -34.34
C THR A 128 10.72 -20.26 -35.81
N GLU A 129 10.09 -19.40 -36.61
CA GLU A 129 10.41 -19.24 -38.05
C GLU A 129 11.91 -18.93 -38.31
N ALA A 130 12.53 -18.14 -37.43
CA ALA A 130 13.94 -17.77 -37.56
C ALA A 130 14.92 -18.91 -37.18
N GLY A 131 14.44 -19.97 -36.53
CA GLY A 131 15.24 -21.08 -36.02
C GLY A 131 16.27 -20.71 -34.95
N SER A 132 16.23 -19.47 -34.45
CA SER A 132 17.07 -18.99 -33.35
C SER A 132 16.50 -17.74 -32.71
N ILE A 133 16.77 -17.55 -31.42
CA ILE A 133 16.26 -16.42 -30.63
C ILE A 133 17.35 -15.72 -29.82
N LYS A 134 17.14 -14.42 -29.61
CA LYS A 134 17.80 -13.59 -28.60
C LYS A 134 16.71 -13.07 -27.67
N GLY A 135 16.24 -13.93 -26.78
CA GLY A 135 15.17 -13.59 -25.84
C GLY A 135 15.71 -12.66 -24.77
N VAL A 136 14.94 -11.63 -24.43
CA VAL A 136 15.20 -10.72 -23.32
C VAL A 136 13.88 -10.54 -22.59
N SER A 137 13.91 -10.65 -21.27
CA SER A 137 12.81 -10.34 -20.39
C SER A 137 13.38 -9.57 -19.21
N ASP A 138 12.70 -8.52 -18.80
CA ASP A 138 12.75 -8.02 -17.44
C ASP A 138 12.08 -9.05 -16.51
N ASN A 139 12.48 -9.03 -15.24
CA ASN A 139 11.61 -9.56 -14.21
C ASN A 139 10.41 -8.61 -14.27
N PRO A 140 9.17 -9.09 -14.54
CA PRO A 140 8.04 -8.25 -14.25
C PRO A 140 8.27 -7.79 -12.82
N GLU A 141 8.26 -6.47 -12.59
CA GLU A 141 8.30 -5.91 -11.24
C GLU A 141 7.45 -6.84 -10.40
N GLU A 142 8.01 -7.38 -9.29
CA GLU A 142 7.19 -8.16 -8.38
C GLU A 142 5.89 -7.38 -8.26
N PRO A 143 4.72 -7.98 -8.58
CA PRO A 143 3.48 -7.25 -8.54
C PRO A 143 3.53 -6.56 -7.20
N GLU A 144 3.53 -5.21 -7.20
CA GLU A 144 3.68 -4.43 -5.97
C GLU A 144 2.86 -5.18 -4.96
N GLU A 145 3.52 -5.67 -3.89
CA GLU A 145 2.78 -6.43 -2.87
C GLU A 145 1.53 -5.60 -2.66
N PRO A 146 0.32 -6.14 -2.92
CA PRO A 146 -0.86 -5.33 -2.81
C PRO A 146 -0.72 -4.67 -1.45
N GLU A 147 -0.62 -3.33 -1.43
CA GLU A 147 -0.41 -2.59 -0.19
C GLU A 147 -1.29 -3.29 0.83
N GLU A 148 -0.66 -3.80 1.91
CA GLU A 148 -1.30 -4.75 2.84
C GLU A 148 -2.75 -4.33 2.94
N PRO A 149 -3.72 -5.19 2.54
CA PRO A 149 -5.08 -4.73 2.28
C PRO A 149 -5.47 -3.89 3.46
N GLU A 150 -5.65 -2.57 3.23
CA GLU A 150 -5.78 -1.59 4.31
C GLU A 150 -6.59 -2.24 5.41
N GLU A 151 -6.00 -2.34 6.61
CA GLU A 151 -6.68 -2.97 7.74
C GLU A 151 -8.13 -2.48 7.70
N PRO A 152 -9.11 -3.40 7.66
CA PRO A 152 -10.45 -3.06 7.24
C PRO A 152 -10.92 -1.84 8.00
N LYS A 153 -10.96 -0.72 7.26
CA LYS A 153 -11.43 0.61 7.63
C LYS A 153 -12.29 0.54 8.88
N ASP A 154 -11.80 1.07 9.99
CA ASP A 154 -12.73 1.44 11.05
C ASP A 154 -13.58 2.56 10.46
N PRO A 155 -14.87 2.32 10.15
CA PRO A 155 -15.75 3.33 9.55
C PRO A 155 -16.10 4.47 10.54
N ASP A 156 -15.41 4.49 11.68
CA ASP A 156 -15.57 5.39 12.81
C ASP A 156 -14.36 6.33 12.96
N GLU A 157 -13.32 6.25 12.12
CA GLU A 157 -12.19 7.18 12.21
C GLU A 157 -12.58 8.59 11.70
N PRO A 158 -12.42 9.65 12.52
CA PRO A 158 -12.82 11.00 12.14
C PRO A 158 -11.88 11.63 11.11
N THR A 159 -12.49 12.41 10.20
CA THR A 159 -11.80 13.14 9.12
C THR A 159 -11.83 14.66 9.34
N TYR A 160 -10.84 15.38 8.82
CA TYR A 160 -10.67 16.82 9.06
C TYR A 160 -10.33 17.60 7.79
N ASP A 161 -10.93 18.77 7.57
CA ASP A 161 -10.60 19.59 6.40
C ASP A 161 -9.23 20.27 6.50
N LYS A 162 -8.73 20.45 7.73
CA LYS A 162 -7.48 21.14 7.99
C LYS A 162 -6.90 20.79 9.36
N VAL A 163 -5.57 20.62 9.40
CA VAL A 163 -4.81 20.43 10.65
C VAL A 163 -3.70 21.49 10.75
N PHE A 164 -3.52 22.03 11.96
CA PHE A 164 -2.44 22.96 12.27
C PHE A 164 -1.47 22.35 13.28
N PHE A 165 -0.22 22.21 12.85
CA PHE A 165 0.89 21.78 13.70
C PHE A 165 1.61 23.03 14.20
N ASN A 166 1.44 23.34 15.48
CA ASN A 166 2.07 24.49 16.12
C ASN A 166 3.43 24.07 16.69
N ALA A 167 4.49 24.68 16.20
CA ALA A 167 5.85 24.37 16.63
C ALA A 167 6.34 25.38 17.68
N MET A 168 7.08 24.90 18.67
CA MET A 168 7.71 25.75 19.67
C MET A 168 8.73 26.67 18.99
N PRO A 169 8.79 27.96 19.36
CA PRO A 169 9.80 28.86 18.83
C PRO A 169 11.17 28.50 19.42
N SER A 170 11.92 27.65 18.73
CA SER A 170 13.32 27.41 19.08
C SER A 170 14.22 28.52 18.52
N GLY A 171 15.29 28.84 19.24
CA GLY A 171 16.23 29.91 18.90
C GLY A 171 17.25 29.52 17.82
N ASP A 172 17.10 28.34 17.21
CA ASP A 172 18.00 27.76 16.22
C ASP A 172 17.47 27.95 14.78
N GLU A 173 18.40 28.00 13.82
CA GLU A 173 18.11 28.29 12.40
C GLU A 173 17.51 27.10 11.62
N ASN A 174 17.22 25.98 12.29
CA ASN A 174 16.72 24.72 11.72
C ASN A 174 15.56 24.12 12.54
N THR A 175 14.67 24.98 13.04
CA THR A 175 13.54 24.62 13.90
C THR A 175 12.33 24.21 13.08
N ALA A 176 11.54 23.23 13.55
CA ALA A 176 10.19 22.99 13.09
C ALA A 176 9.39 24.31 12.97
N VAL A 177 8.68 24.49 11.86
CA VAL A 177 7.87 25.68 11.60
C VAL A 177 6.39 25.35 11.72
N ASP A 178 5.61 26.34 12.18
CA ASP A 178 4.15 26.30 12.18
C ASP A 178 3.64 25.87 10.79
N ALA A 179 2.89 24.76 10.74
CA ALA A 179 2.43 24.16 9.50
C ALA A 179 0.91 24.07 9.48
N TYR A 180 0.30 24.69 8.46
CA TYR A 180 -1.12 24.50 8.15
C TYR A 180 -1.22 23.55 6.97
N ILE A 181 -1.83 22.39 7.18
CA ILE A 181 -2.03 21.39 6.14
C ILE A 181 -3.53 21.29 5.85
N LEU A 182 -3.89 21.35 4.58
CA LEU A 182 -5.28 21.21 4.10
C LEU A 182 -5.55 19.78 3.61
N ALA A 183 -6.79 19.32 3.74
CA ALA A 183 -7.24 18.07 3.15
C ALA A 183 -7.14 18.10 1.61
N GLU A 184 -7.50 19.23 1.00
CA GLU A 184 -7.49 19.40 -0.46
C GLU A 184 -6.82 20.73 -0.86
N GLU A 185 -6.21 20.76 -2.05
CA GLU A 185 -5.60 21.97 -2.59
C GLU A 185 -6.67 23.03 -2.89
N GLN A 186 -6.46 24.26 -2.42
CA GLN A 186 -7.36 25.38 -2.75
C GLN A 186 -6.92 26.04 -4.06
N GLU A 187 -7.75 25.90 -5.11
CA GLU A 187 -7.49 26.40 -6.47
C GLU A 187 -7.28 27.93 -6.58
N ASP A 188 -7.65 28.72 -5.55
CA ASP A 188 -7.64 30.19 -5.55
C ASP A 188 -6.83 30.83 -4.39
N SER A 189 -5.85 30.10 -3.81
CA SER A 189 -4.97 30.66 -2.76
C SER A 189 -3.71 31.31 -3.33
N ASP A 190 -3.53 32.63 -3.11
CA ASP A 190 -2.28 33.37 -3.39
C ASP A 190 -1.12 32.95 -2.44
N TRP A 191 -1.40 32.14 -1.42
CA TRP A 191 -0.42 31.64 -0.45
C TRP A 191 -0.27 30.13 -0.61
N PHE A 192 0.98 29.67 -0.73
CA PHE A 192 1.27 28.24 -0.71
C PHE A 192 0.93 27.69 0.68
N MET A 193 -0.20 26.99 0.76
CA MET A 193 -0.55 26.15 1.91
C MET A 193 -0.37 24.71 1.45
N PRO A 194 0.46 23.90 2.14
CA PRO A 194 0.58 22.49 1.82
C PRO A 194 -0.78 21.81 2.00
N SER A 195 -1.09 20.88 1.11
CA SER A 195 -2.29 20.04 1.19
C SER A 195 -1.89 18.58 1.05
N LEU A 196 -2.71 17.69 1.58
CA LEU A 196 -2.52 16.26 1.36
C LEU A 196 -2.47 15.93 -0.15
N PRO A 197 -1.73 14.88 -0.55
CA PRO A 197 -1.74 14.40 -1.93
C PRO A 197 -3.16 14.09 -2.44
N GLU A 198 -3.41 14.31 -3.73
CA GLU A 198 -4.71 14.00 -4.33
C GLU A 198 -5.07 12.52 -4.11
N GLY A 199 -6.26 12.30 -3.52
CA GLY A 199 -6.78 10.95 -3.25
C GLY A 199 -6.44 10.39 -1.86
N THR A 200 -5.68 11.12 -1.03
CA THR A 200 -5.43 10.75 0.37
C THR A 200 -6.66 11.07 1.23
N GLU A 201 -7.09 10.10 2.05
CA GLU A 201 -8.19 10.34 3.01
C GLU A 201 -7.72 11.29 4.12
N PRO A 202 -8.52 12.32 4.48
CA PRO A 202 -8.08 13.35 5.44
C PRO A 202 -8.21 12.91 6.90
N THR A 203 -7.59 11.78 7.24
CA THR A 203 -7.46 11.28 8.63
C THR A 203 -6.26 11.92 9.33
N PHE A 204 -6.25 11.92 10.66
CA PHE A 204 -5.12 12.51 11.41
C PHE A 204 -3.78 11.84 11.09
N GLU A 205 -3.76 10.52 10.97
CA GLU A 205 -2.55 9.77 10.62
C GLU A 205 -1.93 10.26 9.31
N ASN A 206 -2.75 10.47 8.27
CA ASN A 206 -2.30 10.98 6.98
C ASN A 206 -1.79 12.43 7.06
N PHE A 207 -2.41 13.28 7.90
CA PHE A 207 -1.89 14.62 8.17
C PHE A 207 -0.54 14.60 8.89
N LEU A 208 -0.36 13.68 9.84
CA LEU A 208 0.86 13.55 10.62
C LEU A 208 2.02 13.01 9.79
N ASP A 209 1.78 11.96 8.97
CA ASP A 209 2.78 11.42 8.04
C ASP A 209 3.20 12.47 7.02
N TYR A 210 2.23 13.19 6.44
CA TYR A 210 2.53 14.25 5.50
C TYR A 210 3.32 15.39 6.16
N TYR A 211 3.00 15.79 7.40
CA TYR A 211 3.80 16.77 8.14
C TYR A 211 5.26 16.33 8.31
N LEU A 212 5.52 15.07 8.64
CA LEU A 212 6.86 14.52 8.83
C LEU A 212 7.65 14.36 7.53
N SER A 213 6.96 14.14 6.40
CA SER A 213 7.60 14.02 5.08
C SER A 213 7.95 15.36 4.43
N LEU A 214 7.46 16.49 4.95
CA LEU A 214 7.74 17.81 4.41
C LEU A 214 9.15 18.29 4.79
N ASP A 215 10.12 18.02 3.91
CA ASP A 215 11.52 18.47 4.01
C ASP A 215 11.64 19.99 4.26
N ASP A 216 10.76 20.80 3.68
CA ASP A 216 10.76 22.26 3.82
C ASP A 216 10.24 22.76 5.18
N LEU A 217 9.49 21.94 5.92
CA LEU A 217 8.92 22.29 7.22
C LEU A 217 9.71 21.70 8.39
N ASN A 218 10.70 20.84 8.10
CA ASN A 218 11.54 20.16 9.07
C ASN A 218 10.67 19.51 10.18
N GLY A 219 9.61 18.81 9.75
CA GLY A 219 8.56 18.29 10.62
C GLY A 219 9.13 17.39 11.71
N ASP A 220 8.97 17.81 12.97
CA ASP A 220 9.45 17.09 14.14
C ASP A 220 8.41 17.20 15.25
N VAL A 221 7.81 16.06 15.61
CA VAL A 221 6.80 15.99 16.68
C VAL A 221 7.38 16.38 18.05
N THR A 222 8.69 16.25 18.23
CA THR A 222 9.35 16.61 19.49
C THR A 222 9.44 18.11 19.73
N GLU A 223 9.25 18.90 18.68
CA GLU A 223 9.25 20.36 18.75
C GLU A 223 7.84 20.96 18.72
N LEU A 224 6.78 20.15 18.72
CA LEU A 224 5.40 20.64 18.70
C LEU A 224 4.93 21.13 20.08
N GLU A 225 4.27 22.28 20.11
CA GLU A 225 3.54 22.81 21.28
C GLU A 225 2.09 22.33 21.28
N SER A 226 1.45 22.28 20.11
CA SER A 226 0.07 21.81 19.99
C SER A 226 -0.29 21.40 18.56
N ILE A 227 -1.35 20.60 18.44
CA ILE A 227 -1.97 20.21 17.17
C ILE A 227 -3.45 20.60 17.23
N VAL A 228 -3.92 21.37 16.25
CA VAL A 228 -5.30 21.89 16.23
C VAL A 228 -6.03 21.38 14.99
N PHE A 229 -7.25 20.87 15.18
CA PHE A 229 -8.09 20.28 14.14
C PHE A 229 -9.23 21.22 13.75
N PHE A 230 -9.49 21.35 12.46
CA PHE A 230 -10.50 22.25 11.93
C PHE A 230 -11.41 21.59 10.89
N ASP A 231 -12.64 22.09 10.84
CA ASP A 231 -13.63 21.88 9.78
C ASP A 231 -13.84 23.19 9.02
N ILE A 232 -14.07 23.09 7.71
CA ILE A 232 -14.32 24.22 6.82
C ILE A 232 -15.72 24.08 6.24
N ASP A 233 -16.62 24.99 6.65
CA ASP A 233 -18.00 24.96 6.16
C ASP A 233 -18.12 25.36 4.68
N GLU A 234 -19.30 25.11 4.08
CA GLU A 234 -19.58 25.41 2.66
C GLU A 234 -19.43 26.91 2.28
N GLU A 235 -19.41 27.83 3.26
CA GLU A 235 -19.19 29.27 3.07
C GLU A 235 -17.71 29.67 3.29
N GLY A 236 -16.84 28.70 3.59
CA GLY A 236 -15.41 28.87 3.85
C GLY A 236 -15.10 29.34 5.28
N GLY A 237 -16.04 29.21 6.22
CA GLY A 237 -15.81 29.48 7.63
C GLY A 237 -15.00 28.36 8.28
N ILE A 238 -14.01 28.73 9.10
CA ILE A 238 -13.13 27.78 9.79
C ILE A 238 -13.62 27.60 11.22
N THR A 239 -13.94 26.36 11.60
CA THR A 239 -14.34 25.99 12.96
C THR A 239 -13.30 25.07 13.59
N GLU A 240 -12.78 25.44 14.75
CA GLU A 240 -11.91 24.56 15.54
C GLU A 240 -12.75 23.45 16.17
N LEU A 241 -12.38 22.20 15.94
CA LEU A 241 -13.04 21.03 16.50
C LEU A 241 -12.48 20.73 17.89
N PHE A 242 -11.17 20.47 17.96
CA PHE A 242 -10.44 20.29 19.21
C PHE A 242 -8.94 20.48 19.00
N ARG A 243 -8.18 20.39 20.09
CA ARG A 243 -6.74 20.59 20.13
C ARG A 243 -6.06 19.60 21.05
N LEU A 244 -4.89 19.13 20.63
CA LEU A 244 -3.94 18.38 21.44
C LEU A 244 -2.85 19.34 21.92
N ASP A 245 -2.71 19.47 23.24
CA ASP A 245 -1.63 20.23 23.84
C ASP A 245 -0.46 19.28 24.16
N ALA A 246 0.74 19.60 23.67
CA ALA A 246 1.92 18.81 23.95
C ALA A 246 2.37 18.94 25.42
N PRO A 247 3.08 17.95 25.99
CA PRO A 247 3.78 18.09 27.26
C PRO A 247 4.79 19.25 27.25
N GLU A 248 5.25 19.69 28.43
CA GLU A 248 6.17 20.85 28.57
C GLU A 248 7.48 20.75 27.75
N ASP A 249 7.89 19.53 27.36
CA ASP A 249 9.09 19.23 26.55
C ASP A 249 8.74 18.72 25.12
N GLY A 250 7.50 18.91 24.65
CA GLY A 250 7.01 18.37 23.36
C GLY A 250 6.56 16.91 23.43
N PHE A 251 6.18 16.32 22.30
CA PHE A 251 5.88 14.89 22.22
C PHE A 251 7.17 14.07 22.18
N ALA A 252 7.17 12.87 22.75
CA ALA A 252 8.37 12.03 22.76
C ALA A 252 8.69 11.44 21.37
N ASP A 253 7.65 11.04 20.65
CA ASP A 253 7.67 10.31 19.39
C ASP A 253 6.25 10.30 18.78
N VAL A 254 6.11 9.69 17.60
CA VAL A 254 4.84 9.59 16.87
C VAL A 254 3.79 8.79 17.65
N ASP A 255 4.18 7.71 18.33
CA ASP A 255 3.26 6.91 19.13
C ASP A 255 2.67 7.74 20.28
N ALA A 256 3.47 8.63 20.89
CA ALA A 256 2.99 9.55 21.92
C ALA A 256 1.97 10.59 21.40
N VAL A 257 2.09 11.00 20.14
CA VAL A 257 1.11 11.90 19.48
C VAL A 257 -0.20 11.16 19.23
N MET A 258 -0.12 9.95 18.66
CA MET A 258 -1.30 9.12 18.37
C MET A 258 -2.04 8.74 19.66
N GLN A 259 -1.31 8.41 20.73
CA GLN A 259 -1.93 8.15 22.02
C GLN A 259 -2.68 9.38 22.57
N ALA A 260 -2.11 10.58 22.44
CA ALA A 260 -2.77 11.81 22.89
C ALA A 260 -4.04 12.10 22.06
N TYR A 261 -4.03 11.76 20.78
CA TYR A 261 -5.19 11.85 19.90
C TYR A 261 -6.31 10.89 20.32
N ASP A 262 -5.98 9.62 20.54
CA ASP A 262 -6.95 8.61 21.00
C ASP A 262 -7.58 9.00 22.35
N ASP A 263 -6.75 9.43 23.31
CA ASP A 263 -7.23 9.91 24.61
C ASP A 263 -8.20 11.11 24.46
N ALA A 264 -7.94 12.03 23.52
CA ALA A 264 -8.80 13.18 23.26
C ALA A 264 -10.12 12.80 22.58
N LEU A 265 -10.12 11.80 21.69
CA LEU A 265 -11.35 11.26 21.09
C LEU A 265 -12.21 10.58 22.15
N ASP A 266 -11.62 9.75 23.02
CA ASP A 266 -12.31 9.09 24.13
C ASP A 266 -12.94 10.11 25.11
N GLU A 267 -12.25 11.22 25.41
CA GLU A 267 -12.80 12.31 26.23
C GLU A 267 -13.97 13.05 25.54
N THR A 268 -13.92 13.18 24.22
CA THR A 268 -14.97 13.83 23.42
C THR A 268 -16.23 12.97 23.35
N GLU A 269 -16.09 11.66 23.10
CA GLU A 269 -17.20 10.71 23.13
C GLU A 269 -17.85 10.64 24.53
N THR A 270 -17.04 10.63 25.59
CA THR A 270 -17.54 10.61 26.96
C THR A 270 -18.34 11.87 27.31
N SER A 271 -17.95 13.04 26.78
CA SER A 271 -18.60 14.32 27.09
C SER A 271 -19.89 14.56 26.29
N GLU A 272 -20.03 14.00 25.09
CA GLU A 272 -21.30 13.95 24.36
C GLU A 272 -22.32 13.02 25.04
N ASP A 273 -21.88 11.86 25.53
CA ASP A 273 -22.73 10.94 26.30
C ASP A 273 -23.14 11.53 27.67
N GLU A 274 -22.27 12.26 28.36
CA GLU A 274 -22.63 12.96 29.60
C GLU A 274 -23.57 14.15 29.34
N ALA A 275 -23.43 14.87 28.22
CA ALA A 275 -24.36 15.92 27.81
C ALA A 275 -25.74 15.35 27.44
N ALA A 276 -25.78 14.24 26.70
CA ALA A 276 -26.99 13.49 26.37
C ALA A 276 -27.67 12.90 27.62
N SER A 277 -26.86 12.44 28.59
CA SER A 277 -27.32 11.96 29.89
C SER A 277 -27.89 13.09 30.77
N LEU A 278 -27.29 14.28 30.76
CA LEU A 278 -27.82 15.47 31.45
C LEU A 278 -29.12 15.98 30.83
N VAL A 279 -29.25 15.99 29.50
CA VAL A 279 -30.49 16.35 28.79
C VAL A 279 -31.57 15.26 29.03
N SER A 280 -31.18 13.99 29.06
CA SER A 280 -32.07 12.88 29.44
C SER A 280 -32.50 12.96 30.90
N ALA A 281 -31.63 13.37 31.81
CA ALA A 281 -31.96 13.54 33.23
C ALA A 281 -32.86 14.76 33.47
N LEU A 282 -32.66 15.86 32.74
CA LEU A 282 -33.56 17.03 32.74
C LEU A 282 -34.94 16.70 32.15
N THR A 283 -35.00 15.97 31.04
CA THR A 283 -36.26 15.56 30.41
C THR A 283 -36.99 14.48 31.21
N LEU A 284 -36.28 13.59 31.90
CA LEU A 284 -36.87 12.60 32.82
C LEU A 284 -37.40 13.27 34.11
N GLY A 285 -36.74 14.32 34.59
CA GLY A 285 -37.24 15.15 35.70
C GLY A 285 -38.58 15.83 35.37
N GLU A 286 -38.73 16.35 34.16
CA GLU A 286 -39.94 17.02 33.68
C GLU A 286 -41.07 16.00 33.35
N ALA A 287 -40.72 14.82 32.84
CA ALA A 287 -41.68 13.73 32.58
C ALA A 287 -42.24 13.10 33.86
N MET A 288 -41.46 13.04 34.94
CA MET A 288 -41.94 12.51 36.23
C MET A 288 -42.91 13.48 36.92
N GLU A 289 -42.78 14.79 36.69
CA GLU A 289 -43.72 15.81 37.17
C GLU A 289 -45.04 15.77 36.39
N MET A 290 -45.00 15.58 35.06
CA MET A 290 -46.21 15.40 34.23
C MET A 290 -46.93 14.05 34.43
N GLY A 291 -46.20 12.98 34.76
CA GLY A 291 -46.78 11.65 35.01
C GLY A 291 -47.62 11.58 36.30
N ALA A 292 -47.28 12.39 37.31
CA ALA A 292 -48.04 12.47 38.55
C ALA A 292 -49.41 13.15 38.36
N GLU A 293 -49.51 14.13 37.45
CA GLU A 293 -50.78 14.81 37.16
C GLU A 293 -51.72 13.96 36.30
N ALA A 294 -51.20 13.11 35.40
CA ALA A 294 -51.99 12.22 34.56
C ALA A 294 -52.63 11.06 35.33
N TYR A 295 -51.98 10.55 36.37
CA TYR A 295 -52.51 9.45 37.19
C TYR A 295 -53.72 9.88 38.03
N LEU A 296 -53.76 11.14 38.49
CA LEU A 296 -54.89 11.67 39.24
C LEU A 296 -56.14 11.93 38.38
N LEU A 297 -55.99 12.10 37.06
CA LEU A 297 -57.14 12.30 36.15
C LEU A 297 -57.81 10.99 35.72
N ALA A 298 -57.07 9.89 35.65
CA ALA A 298 -57.57 8.60 35.16
C ALA A 298 -58.43 7.83 36.19
N GLU A 299 -58.23 8.03 37.50
CA GLU A 299 -59.07 7.41 38.54
C GLU A 299 -60.49 8.02 38.63
N ALA A 300 -60.76 9.16 37.99
CA ALA A 300 -62.07 9.79 38.01
C ALA A 300 -63.05 9.22 36.97
N ASP A 301 -62.56 8.64 35.87
CA ASP A 301 -63.39 8.27 34.69
C ASP A 301 -63.86 6.80 34.70
N ALA A 302 -63.22 5.93 35.50
CA ALA A 302 -63.51 4.49 35.51
C ALA A 302 -64.71 4.08 36.40
N ALA A 303 -65.47 5.02 36.96
CA ALA A 303 -66.53 4.74 37.93
C ALA A 303 -67.97 4.70 37.37
N GLU A 304 -68.21 5.00 36.08
CA GLU A 304 -69.59 5.24 35.58
C GLU A 304 -70.20 4.20 34.63
N ASP A 305 -69.52 3.14 34.16
CA ASP A 305 -70.03 2.35 33.01
C ASP A 305 -70.10 0.81 33.18
N ASP A 306 -70.43 0.26 34.35
CA ASP A 306 -70.76 -1.18 34.48
C ASP A 306 -71.84 -1.51 35.53
N ALA A 307 -73.11 -1.33 35.15
CA ALA A 307 -74.24 -2.02 35.78
C ALA A 307 -75.49 -2.04 34.87
N GLY A 308 -75.57 -3.01 33.95
CA GLY A 308 -76.77 -3.19 33.13
C GLY A 308 -76.90 -4.55 32.43
N GLU A 309 -77.61 -5.49 33.11
CA GLU A 309 -78.40 -6.62 32.56
C GLU A 309 -77.64 -7.75 31.82
N ASP A 310 -77.92 -9.05 31.97
CA ASP A 310 -79.09 -9.76 32.48
C ASP A 310 -78.73 -11.26 32.70
N ILE A 311 -79.31 -11.94 33.70
CA ILE A 311 -79.28 -13.41 33.82
C ILE A 311 -80.70 -13.93 34.04
N PHE A 312 -81.20 -14.64 33.03
CA PHE A 312 -82.51 -15.28 32.96
C PHE A 312 -82.55 -16.64 33.70
N ASP A 313 -83.53 -16.74 34.60
CA ASP A 313 -84.48 -17.84 34.85
C ASP A 313 -84.03 -19.19 35.45
N MET A 314 -84.69 -19.58 36.54
CA MET A 314 -84.67 -20.93 37.10
C MET A 314 -86.07 -21.30 37.61
N ALA A 315 -86.58 -22.41 37.09
CA ALA A 315 -87.77 -23.11 37.56
C ALA A 315 -87.57 -23.75 38.95
#